data_AF-A0A1W7CV62-F1
#
_entry.id   AF-A0A1W7CV62-F1
#
_cell.length_a   1.000
_cell.length_b   1.000
_cell.length_c   1.000
_cell.angle_alpha   90.00
_cell.angle_beta   90.00
_cell.angle_gamma   90.00
#
_symmetry.space_group_name_H-M   'P 1'
#
loop_
_entity.id
_entity.type
_entity.pdbx_description
1 polymer ?
#
loop_
_entity_poly.entity_id
_entity_poly.type
_entity_poly.pdbx_seq_one_letter_code
_entity_poly.pdbx_strand_id
1 'polypeptide(L)'
;MRRPALILAAGLLAWTGGGAPAAAGPGDEDPAALLAELRTLHHETGRAAEAYNEAEARLRERHAEALELDARLAAARTELAGARRVAGAVAREQYRRGGVELPGYLRLLLGEDVPGALHARTVADRAARAQTTRIARLAERERRAQELATRAREALDAEQSAAAARREERDEAHRRLDETAGLLAGLGPEEAARLGATEDERLARARRDAGDGPPAAPLPLPAPGAGQPN
;
A
#
# COMPACT_ATOMS: atom_id res chain seq x y z
N MET A 1 -26.12 0.56 12.12
CA MET A 1 -24.98 0.85 13.03
C MET A 1 -23.87 1.44 12.16
N ARG A 2 -23.71 2.77 12.20
CA ARG A 2 -22.74 3.52 11.40
C ARG A 2 -21.46 3.70 12.23
N ARG A 3 -20.33 3.18 11.77
CA ARG A 3 -19.01 3.47 12.37
C ARG A 3 -18.53 4.81 11.81
N PRO A 4 -18.21 5.81 12.64
CA PRO A 4 -17.59 7.04 12.15
C PRO A 4 -16.16 6.73 11.70
N ALA A 5 -15.84 7.13 10.47
CA ALA A 5 -14.47 7.14 9.96
C ALA A 5 -13.69 8.21 10.72
N LEU A 6 -12.73 7.78 11.52
CA LEU A 6 -11.70 8.63 12.09
C LEU A 6 -10.79 9.08 10.94
N ILE A 7 -11.03 10.29 10.45
CA ILE A 7 -10.08 11.02 9.61
C ILE A 7 -8.96 11.45 10.56
N LEU A 8 -7.86 10.70 10.53
CA LEU A 8 -6.61 11.15 11.13
C LEU A 8 -6.09 12.27 10.22
N ALA A 9 -6.38 13.51 10.61
CA ALA A 9 -5.73 14.68 10.06
C ALA A 9 -4.24 14.59 10.42
N ALA A 10 -3.44 14.04 9.51
CA ALA A 10 -1.99 14.13 9.57
C ALA A 10 -1.65 15.63 9.49
N GLY A 11 -1.25 16.18 10.64
CA GLY A 11 -0.77 17.55 10.71
C GLY A 11 0.38 17.73 9.75
N LEU A 12 0.18 18.60 8.75
CA LEU A 12 1.28 19.31 8.11
C LEU A 12 1.99 20.10 9.21
N LEU A 13 2.99 19.46 9.83
CA LEU A 13 4.09 20.20 10.42
C LEU A 13 4.83 20.83 9.24
N ALA A 14 4.37 22.03 8.89
CA ALA A 14 5.16 23.00 8.18
C ALA A 14 6.49 23.09 8.92
N TRP A 15 7.52 22.49 8.33
CA TRP A 15 8.89 22.60 8.78
C TRP A 15 9.25 24.07 8.60
N THR A 16 9.06 24.85 9.66
CA THR A 16 9.64 26.19 9.77
C THR A 16 11.12 25.99 9.63
N GLY A 17 11.68 26.49 8.52
CA GLY A 17 13.09 26.34 8.18
C GLY A 17 13.97 26.63 9.37
N GLY A 18 14.54 25.58 9.96
CA GLY A 18 15.77 25.68 10.72
C GLY A 18 16.82 26.05 9.69
N GLY A 19 17.38 27.26 9.83
CA GLY A 19 18.39 27.78 8.93
C GLY A 19 19.46 26.72 8.69
N ALA A 20 19.61 26.31 7.43
CA ALA A 20 20.80 25.62 7.00
C ALA A 20 21.99 26.51 7.41
N PRO A 21 23.00 26.00 8.14
CA PRO A 21 24.24 26.73 8.25
C PRO A 21 24.73 26.98 6.81
N ALA A 22 25.04 28.24 6.52
CA ALA A 22 25.62 28.62 5.25
C ALA A 22 26.84 27.75 5.00
N ALA A 23 26.84 27.00 3.89
CA ALA A 23 27.96 26.17 3.48
C ALA A 23 29.22 27.03 3.40
N ALA A 24 30.11 26.87 4.38
CA ALA A 24 31.46 27.41 4.33
C ALA A 24 32.26 26.57 3.33
N GLY A 25 33.15 27.20 2.58
CA GLY A 25 33.95 26.51 1.57
C GLY A 25 34.89 25.46 2.20
N PRO A 26 35.27 24.42 1.43
CA PRO A 26 36.09 23.31 1.91
C PRO A 26 37.51 23.83 2.18
N GLY A 27 37.84 24.09 3.44
CA GLY A 27 39.16 24.54 3.87
C GLY A 27 39.25 25.15 5.27
N ASP A 28 38.15 25.67 5.81
CA ASP A 28 38.09 26.34 7.13
C ASP A 28 37.01 25.76 8.08
N GLU A 29 36.44 24.59 7.76
CA GLU A 29 35.40 23.99 8.59
C GLU A 29 35.97 23.45 9.92
N ASP A 30 35.47 23.99 11.03
CA ASP A 30 35.84 23.59 12.39
C ASP A 30 35.58 22.07 12.60
N PRO A 31 36.61 21.26 12.93
CA PRO A 31 36.44 19.83 13.18
C PRO A 31 35.38 19.50 14.25
N ALA A 32 35.19 20.37 15.24
CA ALA A 32 34.14 20.20 16.25
C ALA A 32 32.74 20.40 15.67
N ALA A 33 32.58 21.35 14.73
CA ALA A 33 31.34 21.57 14.00
C ALA A 33 31.01 20.38 13.08
N LEU A 34 32.01 19.85 12.35
CA LEU A 34 31.85 18.65 11.52
C LEU A 34 31.43 17.43 12.35
N LEU A 35 32.00 17.24 13.55
CA LEU A 35 31.59 16.14 14.43
C LEU A 35 30.16 16.32 14.97
N ALA A 36 29.75 17.55 15.27
CA ALA A 36 28.38 17.85 15.66
C ALA A 36 27.38 17.61 14.50
N GLU A 37 27.76 17.98 13.29
CA GLU A 37 27.00 17.71 12.07
C GLU A 37 26.89 16.20 11.81
N LEU A 38 27.99 15.44 11.90
CA LEU A 38 27.99 13.98 11.75
C LEU A 38 26.99 13.31 12.71
N ARG A 39 26.98 13.71 13.98
CA ARG A 39 26.03 13.20 14.99
C ARG A 39 24.59 13.50 14.60
N THR A 40 24.34 14.70 14.09
CA THR A 40 23.01 15.12 13.63
C THR A 40 22.58 14.28 12.42
N LEU A 41 23.44 14.17 11.40
CA LEU A 41 23.21 13.35 10.22
C LEU A 41 23.00 11.88 10.56
N HIS A 42 23.68 11.35 11.57
CA HIS A 42 23.46 9.97 12.03
C HIS A 42 22.04 9.77 12.58
N HIS A 43 21.51 10.73 13.33
CA HIS A 43 20.12 10.69 13.77
C HIS A 43 19.13 10.89 12.61
N GLU A 44 19.45 11.77 11.65
CA GLU A 44 18.61 12.02 10.47
C GLU A 44 18.51 10.81 9.54
N THR A 45 19.64 10.15 9.28
CA THR A 45 19.70 8.90 8.50
C THR A 45 18.87 7.80 9.14
N GLY A 46 18.94 7.64 10.47
CA GLY A 46 18.06 6.73 11.21
C GLY A 46 16.57 7.04 10.97
N ARG A 47 16.15 8.29 11.15
CA ARG A 47 14.75 8.71 10.91
C ARG A 47 14.31 8.52 9.46
N ALA A 48 15.18 8.84 8.50
CA ALA A 48 14.88 8.67 7.08
C ALA A 48 14.77 7.19 6.69
N ALA A 49 15.62 6.33 7.26
CA ALA A 49 15.55 4.89 7.07
C ALA A 49 14.26 4.30 7.67
N GLU A 50 13.87 4.71 8.88
CA GLU A 50 12.59 4.34 9.49
C GLU A 50 11.40 4.76 8.62
N ALA A 51 11.36 6.02 8.20
CA ALA A 51 10.28 6.54 7.35
C ALA A 51 10.20 5.79 5.99
N TYR A 52 11.34 5.45 5.40
CA TYR A 52 11.40 4.63 4.20
C TYR A 52 10.87 3.22 4.44
N ASN A 53 11.30 2.56 5.52
CA ASN A 53 10.86 1.20 5.85
C ASN A 53 9.34 1.14 6.10
N GLU A 54 8.79 2.15 6.78
CA GLU A 54 7.34 2.28 6.96
C GLU A 54 6.62 2.48 5.62
N ALA A 55 7.16 3.32 4.73
CA ALA A 55 6.61 3.53 3.39
C ALA A 55 6.66 2.24 2.57
N GLU A 56 7.74 1.48 2.64
CA GLU A 56 7.89 0.20 1.96
C GLU A 56 6.90 -0.85 2.50
N ALA A 57 6.68 -0.90 3.81
CA ALA A 57 5.68 -1.77 4.42
C ALA A 57 4.26 -1.44 3.92
N ARG A 58 3.87 -0.16 3.94
CA ARG A 58 2.58 0.30 3.40
C ARG A 58 2.45 -0.06 1.92
N LEU A 59 3.51 0.13 1.14
CA LEU A 59 3.51 -0.19 -0.29
C LEU A 59 3.23 -1.68 -0.55
N ARG A 60 3.83 -2.58 0.24
CA ARG A 60 3.57 -4.02 0.14
C ARG A 60 2.11 -4.35 0.45
N GLU A 61 1.53 -3.74 1.48
CA GLU A 61 0.12 -3.93 1.85
C GLU A 61 -0.81 -3.46 0.72
N ARG A 62 -0.57 -2.28 0.15
CA ARG A 62 -1.35 -1.75 -0.98
C ARG A 62 -1.24 -2.60 -2.23
N HIS A 63 -0.05 -3.13 -2.51
CA HIS A 63 0.16 -4.04 -3.62
C HIS A 63 -0.65 -5.34 -3.44
N ALA A 64 -0.66 -5.91 -2.23
CA ALA A 64 -1.48 -7.08 -1.93
C ALA A 64 -2.99 -6.78 -2.06
N GLU A 65 -3.45 -5.63 -1.57
CA GLU A 65 -4.85 -5.17 -1.71
C GLU A 65 -5.24 -5.02 -3.19
N ALA A 66 -4.39 -4.41 -4.01
CA ALA A 66 -4.63 -4.23 -5.44
C ALA A 66 -4.73 -5.58 -6.17
N LEU A 67 -3.83 -6.53 -5.87
CA LEU A 67 -3.88 -7.89 -6.42
C LEU A 67 -5.16 -8.62 -6.05
N GLU A 68 -5.61 -8.50 -4.80
CA GLU A 68 -6.85 -9.12 -4.34
C GLU A 68 -8.07 -8.56 -5.08
N LEU A 69 -8.14 -7.23 -5.23
CA LEU A 69 -9.24 -6.56 -5.93
C LEU A 69 -9.24 -6.90 -7.43
N ASP A 70 -8.07 -7.02 -8.05
CA ASP A 70 -7.94 -7.47 -9.43
C ASP A 70 -8.41 -8.93 -9.61
N ALA A 71 -8.09 -9.81 -8.67
CA ALA A 71 -8.59 -11.17 -8.67
C ALA A 71 -10.13 -11.22 -8.54
N ARG A 72 -10.71 -10.40 -7.66
CA ARG A 72 -12.18 -10.28 -7.51
C ARG A 72 -12.84 -9.75 -8.78
N LEU A 73 -12.23 -8.77 -9.46
CA LEU A 73 -12.70 -8.27 -10.75
C LEU A 73 -12.66 -9.37 -11.83
N ALA A 74 -11.56 -10.11 -11.93
CA ALA A 74 -11.43 -11.22 -12.87
C ALA A 74 -12.50 -12.31 -12.63
N ALA A 75 -12.77 -12.65 -11.37
CA ALA A 75 -13.84 -13.56 -11.00
C ALA A 75 -15.21 -13.02 -11.42
N ALA A 76 -15.53 -11.76 -11.12
CA ALA A 76 -16.80 -11.15 -11.50
C ALA A 76 -17.02 -11.13 -13.03
N ARG A 77 -15.97 -10.82 -13.80
CA ARG A 77 -16.00 -10.89 -15.27
C ARG A 77 -16.26 -12.30 -15.77
N THR A 78 -15.61 -13.29 -15.18
CA THR A 78 -15.79 -14.71 -15.53
C THR A 78 -17.23 -15.16 -15.27
N GLU A 79 -17.79 -14.82 -14.11
CA GLU A 79 -19.18 -15.13 -13.77
C GLU A 79 -20.17 -14.48 -14.74
N LEU A 80 -19.98 -13.19 -15.04
CA LEU A 80 -20.83 -12.45 -15.96
C LEU A 80 -20.76 -13.02 -17.39
N ALA A 81 -19.55 -13.33 -17.87
CA ALA A 81 -19.34 -13.96 -19.17
C ALA A 81 -19.97 -15.35 -19.22
N GLY A 82 -19.86 -16.14 -18.15
CA GLY A 82 -20.55 -17.42 -18.01
C GLY A 82 -22.07 -17.28 -18.11
N ALA A 83 -22.67 -16.36 -17.36
CA ALA A 83 -24.12 -16.12 -17.39
C ALA A 83 -24.62 -15.66 -18.77
N ARG A 84 -23.85 -14.81 -19.46
CA ARG A 84 -24.15 -14.37 -20.83
C ARG A 84 -24.03 -15.51 -21.85
N ARG A 85 -23.01 -16.38 -21.72
CA ARG A 85 -22.87 -17.57 -22.58
C ARG A 85 -24.05 -18.53 -22.47
N VAL A 86 -24.52 -18.80 -21.25
CA VAL A 86 -25.70 -19.64 -21.02
C VAL A 86 -26.94 -19.01 -21.65
N ALA A 87 -27.18 -17.71 -21.42
CA ALA A 87 -28.31 -17.01 -22.04
C ALA A 87 -28.25 -17.03 -23.58
N GLY A 88 -27.06 -16.83 -24.16
CA GLY A 88 -26.85 -16.92 -25.61
C GLY A 88 -27.06 -18.32 -26.17
N ALA A 89 -26.71 -19.38 -25.44
CA ALA A 89 -26.98 -20.76 -25.85
C ALA A 89 -28.49 -21.06 -25.89
N VAL A 90 -29.23 -20.61 -24.89
CA VAL A 90 -30.70 -20.72 -24.87
C VAL A 90 -31.32 -19.94 -26.04
N ALA A 91 -30.88 -18.70 -26.28
CA ALA A 91 -31.37 -17.90 -27.40
C ALA A 91 -31.12 -18.57 -28.76
N ARG A 92 -29.94 -19.19 -28.95
CA ARG A 92 -29.63 -19.97 -30.17
C ARG A 92 -30.50 -21.21 -30.32
N GLU A 93 -30.82 -21.90 -29.23
CA GLU A 93 -31.73 -23.05 -29.28
C GLU A 93 -33.15 -22.63 -29.67
N GLN A 94 -33.63 -21.52 -29.10
CA GLN A 94 -34.94 -20.97 -29.45
C GLN A 94 -34.97 -20.45 -30.90
N TYR A 95 -33.88 -19.88 -31.40
CA TYR A 95 -33.79 -19.50 -32.81
C TYR A 95 -33.83 -20.72 -33.74
N ARG A 96 -33.13 -21.81 -33.37
CA ARG A 96 -33.13 -23.06 -34.16
C ARG A 96 -34.48 -23.79 -34.13
N ARG A 97 -35.16 -23.83 -32.99
CA ARG A 97 -36.50 -24.47 -32.85
C ARG A 97 -37.63 -23.58 -33.35
N GLY A 98 -37.50 -22.25 -33.22
CA GLY A 98 -38.53 -21.26 -33.50
C GLY A 98 -38.68 -20.83 -34.96
N GLY A 99 -37.97 -21.47 -35.90
CA GLY A 99 -38.12 -21.22 -37.34
C GLY A 99 -39.52 -21.47 -37.89
N VAL A 100 -40.39 -22.19 -37.16
CA VAL A 100 -41.81 -22.43 -37.53
C VAL A 100 -42.69 -22.53 -36.28
N GLU A 101 -42.73 -21.50 -35.44
CA GLU A 101 -43.77 -21.40 -34.39
C GLU A 101 -45.10 -20.94 -35.05
N LEU A 102 -45.99 -21.89 -35.35
CA LEU A 102 -47.32 -21.60 -35.88
C LEU A 102 -48.06 -20.62 -34.94
N PRO A 103 -48.70 -19.55 -35.47
CA PRO A 103 -49.61 -18.70 -34.71
C PRO A 103 -50.57 -19.53 -33.84
N GLY A 104 -50.85 -19.08 -32.61
CA GLY A 104 -51.66 -19.85 -31.64
C GLY A 104 -53.04 -20.28 -32.16
N TYR A 105 -53.61 -19.54 -33.11
CA TYR A 105 -54.86 -19.91 -33.79
C TYR A 105 -54.70 -21.15 -34.69
N LEU A 106 -53.54 -21.32 -35.35
CA LEU A 106 -53.25 -22.50 -36.17
C LEU A 106 -53.01 -23.73 -35.31
N ARG A 107 -52.43 -23.59 -34.11
CA ARG A 107 -52.28 -24.69 -33.13
C ARG A 107 -53.62 -25.17 -32.59
N LEU A 108 -54.56 -24.25 -32.37
CA LEU A 108 -55.94 -24.57 -32.01
C LEU A 108 -56.65 -25.35 -33.13
N LEU A 109 -56.39 -24.99 -34.39
CA LEU A 109 -56.92 -25.70 -35.57
C LEU A 109 -56.31 -27.11 -35.74
N LEU A 110 -55.11 -27.34 -35.21
CA LEU A 110 -54.34 -28.58 -35.33
C LEU A 110 -54.53 -29.55 -34.14
N GLY A 111 -55.39 -29.21 -33.16
CA GLY A 111 -55.73 -30.08 -32.04
C GLY A 111 -54.66 -30.14 -30.92
N GLU A 112 -53.78 -29.13 -30.83
CA GLU A 112 -52.73 -29.06 -29.79
C GLU A 112 -53.28 -28.71 -28.40
N ASP A 113 -52.65 -29.22 -27.34
CA ASP A 113 -53.01 -28.94 -25.94
C ASP A 113 -52.64 -27.49 -25.54
N VAL A 114 -53.60 -26.59 -25.74
CA VAL A 114 -53.46 -25.14 -25.51
C VAL A 114 -53.19 -24.80 -24.03
N PRO A 115 -53.89 -25.36 -23.03
CA PRO A 115 -53.54 -25.15 -21.62
C PRO A 115 -52.09 -25.53 -21.29
N GLY A 116 -51.61 -26.68 -21.78
CA GLY A 116 -50.23 -27.13 -21.60
C GLY A 116 -49.20 -26.16 -22.21
N ALA A 117 -49.46 -25.68 -23.42
CA ALA A 117 -48.59 -24.71 -24.11
C ALA A 117 -48.50 -23.35 -23.38
N LEU A 118 -49.63 -22.84 -22.86
CA LEU A 118 -49.67 -21.58 -22.10
C LEU A 118 -48.94 -21.69 -20.76
N HIS A 119 -49.06 -22.85 -20.08
CA HIS A 119 -48.31 -23.12 -18.87
C HIS A 119 -46.79 -23.14 -19.13
N ALA A 120 -46.36 -23.88 -20.16
CA ALA A 120 -44.95 -23.98 -20.55
C ALA A 120 -44.36 -22.59 -20.89
N ARG A 121 -45.11 -21.74 -21.62
CA ARG A 121 -44.72 -20.36 -21.92
C ARG A 121 -44.56 -19.51 -20.65
N THR A 122 -45.49 -19.62 -19.71
CA THR A 122 -45.42 -18.87 -18.45
C THR A 122 -44.19 -19.26 -17.63
N VAL A 123 -43.84 -20.55 -17.59
CA VAL A 123 -42.63 -21.05 -16.92
C VAL A 123 -41.38 -20.53 -17.63
N ALA A 124 -41.33 -20.57 -18.95
CA ALA A 124 -40.22 -20.04 -19.74
C ALA A 124 -40.02 -18.52 -19.54
N ASP A 125 -41.10 -17.74 -19.52
CA ASP A 125 -41.05 -16.30 -19.28
C ASP A 125 -40.51 -15.97 -17.89
N ARG A 126 -40.90 -16.73 -16.86
CA ARG A 126 -40.35 -16.57 -15.50
C ARG A 126 -38.86 -16.90 -15.45
N ALA A 127 -38.44 -17.98 -16.09
CA ALA A 127 -37.03 -18.37 -16.17
C ALA A 127 -36.19 -17.33 -16.91
N ALA A 128 -36.70 -16.78 -18.03
CA ALA A 128 -36.05 -15.72 -18.79
C ALA A 128 -35.88 -14.44 -17.96
N ARG A 129 -36.94 -14.01 -17.24
CA ARG A 129 -36.87 -12.86 -16.33
C ARG A 129 -35.85 -13.07 -15.22
N ALA A 130 -35.84 -14.25 -14.58
CA ALA A 130 -34.87 -14.58 -13.55
C ALA A 130 -33.42 -14.52 -14.06
N GLN A 131 -33.17 -15.03 -15.28
CA GLN A 131 -31.86 -14.97 -15.92
C GLN A 131 -31.43 -13.53 -16.22
N THR A 132 -32.33 -12.69 -16.75
CA THR A 132 -32.06 -11.26 -16.98
C THR A 132 -31.72 -10.54 -15.68
N THR A 133 -32.48 -10.76 -14.61
CA THR A 133 -32.16 -10.21 -13.29
C THR A 133 -30.81 -10.67 -12.77
N ARG A 134 -30.46 -11.96 -12.96
CA ARG A 134 -29.14 -12.49 -12.57
C ARG A 134 -28.00 -11.80 -13.33
N ILE A 135 -28.12 -11.67 -14.66
CA ILE A 135 -27.12 -10.99 -15.49
C ILE A 135 -26.97 -9.53 -15.06
N ALA A 136 -28.08 -8.81 -14.82
CA ALA A 136 -28.04 -7.43 -14.37
C ALA A 136 -27.31 -7.28 -13.01
N ARG A 137 -27.57 -8.18 -12.06
CA ARG A 137 -26.86 -8.22 -10.76
C ARG A 137 -25.37 -8.53 -10.92
N LEU A 138 -24.99 -9.46 -11.80
CA LEU A 138 -23.60 -9.77 -12.08
C LEU A 138 -22.87 -8.60 -12.76
N ALA A 139 -23.54 -7.91 -13.69
CA ALA A 139 -22.99 -6.71 -14.33
C ALA A 139 -22.75 -5.59 -13.31
N GLU A 140 -23.66 -5.41 -12.35
CA GLU A 140 -23.46 -4.45 -11.27
C GLU A 140 -22.30 -4.84 -10.34
N ARG A 141 -22.15 -6.13 -10.02
CA ARG A 141 -20.99 -6.62 -9.24
C ARG A 141 -19.67 -6.39 -9.98
N GLU A 142 -19.63 -6.65 -11.28
CA GLU A 142 -18.45 -6.42 -12.11
C GLU A 142 -18.07 -4.93 -12.16
N ARG A 143 -19.04 -4.04 -12.34
CA ARG A 143 -18.80 -2.58 -12.27
C ARG A 143 -18.21 -2.15 -10.93
N ARG A 144 -18.78 -2.61 -9.82
CA ARG A 144 -18.26 -2.27 -8.47
C ARG A 144 -16.86 -2.82 -8.25
N ALA A 145 -16.60 -4.06 -8.69
CA ALA A 145 -15.26 -4.64 -8.60
C ALA A 145 -14.26 -3.85 -9.45
N GLN A 146 -14.65 -3.39 -10.63
CA GLN A 146 -13.82 -2.55 -11.49
C GLN A 146 -13.51 -1.21 -10.84
N GLU A 147 -14.51 -0.53 -10.26
CA GLU A 147 -14.28 0.72 -9.55
C GLU A 147 -13.30 0.56 -8.39
N LEU A 148 -13.45 -0.50 -7.58
CA LEU A 148 -12.55 -0.77 -6.47
C LEU A 148 -11.13 -1.08 -6.95
N ALA A 149 -10.98 -1.92 -7.98
CA ALA A 149 -9.70 -2.24 -8.58
C ALA A 149 -9.01 -1.00 -9.15
N THR A 150 -9.74 -0.12 -9.84
CA THR A 150 -9.20 1.15 -10.36
C THR A 150 -8.70 2.03 -9.21
N ARG A 151 -9.52 2.26 -8.17
CA ARG A 151 -9.11 3.10 -7.02
C ARG A 151 -7.90 2.52 -6.29
N ALA A 152 -7.81 1.19 -6.18
CA ALA A 152 -6.68 0.55 -5.53
C ALA A 152 -5.38 0.71 -6.34
N ARG A 153 -5.44 0.65 -7.67
CA ARG A 153 -4.30 0.93 -8.55
C ARG A 153 -3.87 2.40 -8.45
N GLU A 154 -4.82 3.34 -8.48
CA GLU A 154 -4.52 4.77 -8.31
C GLU A 154 -3.86 5.05 -6.94
N ALA A 155 -4.35 4.42 -5.87
CA ALA A 155 -3.74 4.53 -4.55
C ALA A 155 -2.34 3.89 -4.50
N LEU A 156 -2.14 2.75 -5.17
CA LEU A 156 -0.85 2.09 -5.27
C LEU A 156 0.17 2.98 -6.01
N ASP A 157 -0.21 3.60 -7.13
CA ASP A 157 0.66 4.50 -7.90
C ASP A 157 1.08 5.73 -7.07
N ALA A 158 0.15 6.29 -6.28
CA ALA A 158 0.44 7.39 -5.37
C ALA A 158 1.43 6.98 -4.25
N GLU A 159 1.22 5.80 -3.64
CA GLU A 159 2.10 5.27 -2.60
C GLU A 159 3.48 4.88 -3.13
N GLN A 160 3.57 4.38 -4.38
CA GLN A 160 4.86 4.15 -5.05
C GLN A 160 5.64 5.45 -5.21
N SER A 161 4.98 6.52 -5.64
CA SER A 161 5.61 7.84 -5.78
C SER A 161 6.09 8.38 -4.44
N ALA A 162 5.27 8.24 -3.38
CA ALA A 162 5.66 8.64 -2.03
C ALA A 162 6.83 7.82 -1.49
N ALA A 163 6.84 6.49 -1.70
CA ALA A 163 7.94 5.62 -1.28
C ALA A 163 9.24 5.92 -2.04
N ALA A 164 9.16 6.28 -3.32
CA ALA A 164 10.31 6.73 -4.11
C ALA A 164 10.91 8.02 -3.54
N ALA A 165 10.08 9.01 -3.21
CA ALA A 165 10.56 10.24 -2.56
C ALA A 165 11.24 9.96 -1.20
N ARG A 166 10.67 9.05 -0.37
CA ARG A 166 11.32 8.64 0.90
C ARG A 166 12.65 7.92 0.68
N ARG A 167 12.77 7.16 -0.40
CA ARG A 167 14.04 6.51 -0.78
C ARG A 167 15.10 7.55 -1.11
N GLU A 168 14.75 8.58 -1.88
CA GLU A 168 15.63 9.69 -2.22
C GLU A 168 16.08 10.46 -0.98
N GLU A 169 15.16 10.80 -0.08
CA GLU A 169 15.48 11.46 1.20
C GLU A 169 16.48 10.65 2.04
N ARG A 170 16.27 9.33 2.15
CA ARG A 170 17.17 8.42 2.87
C ARG A 170 18.55 8.35 2.19
N ASP A 171 18.58 8.21 0.87
CA ASP A 171 19.82 8.10 0.10
C ASP A 171 20.63 9.41 0.17
N GLU A 172 19.95 10.56 0.17
CA GLU A 172 20.56 11.87 0.39
C GLU A 172 21.15 12.01 1.80
N ALA A 173 20.40 11.61 2.83
CA ALA A 173 20.88 11.65 4.21
C ALA A 173 22.13 10.77 4.39
N HIS A 174 22.14 9.57 3.80
CA HIS A 174 23.32 8.71 3.85
C HIS A 174 24.52 9.33 3.13
N ARG A 175 24.31 9.94 1.96
CA ARG A 175 25.39 10.58 1.21
C ARG A 175 26.04 11.71 2.01
N ARG A 176 25.25 12.57 2.64
CA ARG A 176 25.77 13.64 3.50
C ARG A 176 26.54 13.08 4.69
N LEU A 177 26.01 12.02 5.32
CA LEU A 177 26.70 11.35 6.42
C LEU A 177 28.08 10.83 5.98
N ASP A 178 28.15 10.17 4.81
CA ASP A 178 29.38 9.64 4.25
C ASP A 178 30.38 10.75 3.87
N GLU A 179 29.89 11.86 3.31
CA GLU A 179 30.71 13.04 2.99
C GLU A 179 31.33 13.65 4.25
N THR A 180 30.54 13.93 5.29
CA THR A 180 31.03 14.46 6.56
C THR A 180 31.97 13.48 7.27
N ALA A 181 31.67 12.17 7.23
CA ALA A 181 32.55 11.15 7.77
C ALA A 181 33.90 11.11 7.04
N GLY A 182 33.90 11.29 5.72
CA GLY A 182 35.09 11.38 4.89
C GLY A 182 35.96 12.60 5.24
N LEU A 183 35.34 13.77 5.47
CA LEU A 183 36.05 14.98 5.91
C LEU A 183 36.74 14.77 7.27
N LEU A 184 36.02 14.19 8.24
CA LEU A 184 36.59 13.87 9.55
C LEU A 184 37.70 12.81 9.49
N ALA A 185 37.57 11.81 8.61
CA ALA A 185 38.60 10.80 8.40
C ALA A 185 39.87 11.39 7.72
N GLY A 186 39.75 12.53 7.05
CA GLY A 186 40.86 13.25 6.41
C GLY A 186 41.63 14.20 7.33
N LEU A 187 41.24 14.36 8.60
CA LEU A 187 41.90 15.27 9.54
C LEU A 187 43.36 14.88 9.81
N GLY A 188 44.22 15.89 9.94
CA GLY A 188 45.62 15.68 10.35
C GLY A 188 45.72 15.19 11.81
N PRO A 189 46.84 14.54 12.20
CA PRO A 189 47.00 13.96 13.54
C PRO A 189 46.88 15.00 14.68
N GLU A 190 47.35 16.22 14.49
CA GLU A 190 47.23 17.30 15.49
C GLU A 190 45.79 17.81 15.64
N GLU A 191 45.04 17.89 14.54
CA GLU A 191 43.63 18.30 14.54
C GLU A 191 42.76 17.22 15.19
N ALA A 192 42.97 15.95 14.84
CA ALA A 192 42.30 14.81 15.45
C ALA A 192 42.55 14.74 16.96
N ALA A 193 43.79 14.99 17.42
CA ALA A 193 44.12 15.01 18.85
C ALA A 193 43.42 16.15 19.61
N ARG A 194 43.39 17.36 19.02
CA ARG A 194 42.67 18.51 19.60
C ARG A 194 41.16 18.26 19.69
N LEU A 195 40.57 17.67 18.65
CA LEU A 195 39.16 17.30 18.62
C LEU A 195 38.84 16.25 19.70
N GLY A 196 39.67 15.20 19.82
CA GLY A 196 39.54 14.16 20.85
C GLY A 196 39.56 14.72 22.28
N ALA A 197 40.52 15.60 22.59
CA ALA A 197 40.61 16.24 23.90
C ALA A 197 39.36 17.06 24.23
N THR A 198 38.84 17.81 23.25
CA THR A 198 37.62 18.62 23.41
C THR A 198 36.40 17.74 23.70
N GLU A 199 36.30 16.60 23.03
CA GLU A 199 35.21 15.64 23.23
C GLU A 199 35.28 14.93 24.57
N ASP A 200 36.48 14.53 25.01
CA ASP A 200 36.68 13.92 26.33
C ASP A 200 36.25 14.87 27.46
N GLU A 201 36.60 16.16 27.37
CA GLU A 201 36.14 17.18 28.31
C GLU A 201 34.61 17.34 28.30
N ARG A 202 34.00 17.34 27.11
CA ARG A 202 32.55 17.44 26.93
C ARG A 202 31.84 16.25 27.58
N LEU A 203 32.33 15.03 27.35
CA LEU A 203 31.81 13.80 27.95
C LEU A 203 32.00 13.76 29.47
N ALA A 204 33.16 14.19 29.97
CA ALA A 204 33.42 14.28 31.40
C ALA A 204 32.47 15.27 32.10
N ARG A 205 32.13 16.39 31.43
CA ARG A 205 31.16 17.36 31.93
C ARG A 205 29.75 16.78 31.94
N ALA A 206 29.30 16.17 30.84
CA ALA A 206 28.00 15.53 30.76
C ALA A 206 27.81 14.43 31.84
N ARG A 207 28.85 13.65 32.15
CA ARG A 207 28.82 12.65 33.24
C ARG A 207 28.65 13.28 34.63
N ARG A 208 29.32 14.40 34.91
CA ARG A 208 29.15 15.12 36.18
C ARG A 208 27.74 15.70 36.29
N ASP A 209 27.22 16.25 35.21
CA ASP A 209 25.90 16.91 35.17
C ASP A 209 24.74 15.90 35.23
N ALA A 210 24.93 14.69 34.70
CA ALA A 210 23.94 13.60 34.80
C ALA A 210 23.78 13.06 36.23
N GLY A 211 24.67 13.46 37.16
CA GLY A 211 24.76 12.87 38.50
C GLY A 211 25.33 11.45 38.41
N ASP A 212 26.34 11.15 39.22
CA ASP A 212 26.99 9.84 39.28
C ASP A 212 26.03 8.80 39.90
N GLY A 213 25.02 8.39 39.13
CA GLY A 213 24.16 7.25 39.43
C GLY A 213 24.89 5.97 39.03
N PRO A 214 24.85 4.90 39.85
CA PRO A 214 25.55 3.65 39.53
C PRO A 214 25.10 3.13 38.17
N PRO A 215 25.96 2.41 37.43
CA PRO A 215 25.58 1.84 36.14
C PRO A 215 24.28 1.06 36.32
N ALA A 216 23.29 1.34 35.47
CA ALA A 216 22.06 0.57 35.43
C ALA A 216 22.45 -0.91 35.36
N ALA A 217 22.05 -1.68 36.36
CA ALA A 217 22.28 -3.11 36.40
C ALA A 217 21.82 -3.69 35.05
N PRO A 218 22.59 -4.62 34.45
CA PRO A 218 22.20 -5.20 33.17
C PRO A 218 20.77 -5.73 33.30
N LEU A 219 19.89 -5.23 32.42
CA LEU A 219 18.56 -5.82 32.26
C LEU A 219 18.77 -7.32 32.06
N PRO A 220 18.07 -8.19 32.81
CA PRO A 220 18.20 -9.62 32.62
C PRO A 220 17.93 -9.91 31.14
N LEU A 221 18.92 -10.52 30.48
CA LEU A 221 18.74 -11.05 29.13
C LEU A 221 17.45 -11.86 29.12
N PRO A 222 16.53 -11.65 28.16
CA PRO A 222 15.42 -12.57 27.99
C PRO A 222 16.03 -13.96 27.81
N ALA A 223 15.66 -14.90 28.68
CA ALA A 223 16.06 -16.29 28.55
C ALA A 223 15.77 -16.76 27.11
N PRO A 224 16.64 -17.60 26.51
CA PRO A 224 16.34 -18.22 25.23
C PRO A 224 15.12 -19.12 25.40
N GLY A 225 13.93 -18.54 25.16
CA GLY A 225 12.67 -19.22 25.08
C GLY A 225 12.70 -20.08 23.83
N ALA A 226 13.06 -21.34 24.06
CA ALA A 226 12.61 -22.54 23.37
C ALA A 226 11.98 -22.30 22.00
N GLY A 227 12.69 -22.78 20.97
CA GLY A 227 12.03 -23.15 19.74
C GLY A 227 10.77 -23.95 20.05
N GLN A 228 9.65 -23.54 19.45
CA GLN A 228 8.56 -24.45 19.21
C GLN A 228 8.53 -24.77 17.72
N PRO A 229 8.68 -26.05 17.36
CA PRO A 229 8.38 -26.52 16.02
C PRO A 229 6.87 -26.65 15.86
N ASN A 230 6.30 -25.97 14.87
CA ASN A 230 5.48 -26.51 13.76
C ASN A 230 4.93 -25.34 12.94
#